data_AF-A0A0Q8E724-F1
#
_entry.id   AF-A0A0Q8E724-F1
#
_cell.length_a   1.000
_cell.length_b   1.000
_cell.length_c   1.000
_cell.angle_alpha   90.00
_cell.angle_beta   90.00
_cell.angle_gamma   90.00
#
_symmetry.space_group_name_H-M   'P 1'
#
loop_
_entity.id
_entity.type
_entity.pdbx_description
1 polymer ?
#
loop_
_entity_poly.entity_id
_entity_poly.type
_entity_poly.pdbx_seq_one_letter_code
_entity_poly.pdbx_strand_id
1 'polypeptide(L)'
;MRPYDFPPDLLRDQTAWYSTYRQLADGAPAASPTEGRRRLLELSARIADHPFWRGPAGTTAARMELKELAQRTVRSATPAVRRAG
;
A
#
# COMPACT_ATOMS: atom_id res chain seq x y z
N MET A 1 14.23 11.74 10.90
CA MET A 1 13.37 11.26 12.00
C MET A 1 11.99 11.04 11.41
N ARG A 2 11.42 9.83 11.50
CA ARG A 2 10.03 9.62 11.05
C ARG A 2 9.11 10.22 12.11
N PRO A 3 8.14 11.07 11.74
CA PRO A 3 7.23 11.67 12.71
C PRO A 3 6.23 10.65 13.29
N TYR A 4 6.06 9.50 12.63
CA TYR A 4 5.15 8.43 13.05
C TYR A 4 5.84 7.06 12.96
N ASP A 5 5.72 6.29 14.03
CA ASP A 5 6.06 4.86 14.05
C ASP A 5 4.81 4.05 13.68
N PHE A 6 4.64 3.80 12.38
CA PHE A 6 3.54 2.99 11.89
C PHE A 6 3.72 1.52 12.27
N PRO A 7 2.65 0.84 12.72
CA PRO A 7 2.64 -0.61 12.88
C PRO A 7 3.06 -1.30 11.56
N PRO A 8 3.94 -2.33 11.62
CA PRO A 8 4.43 -3.00 10.42
C PRO A 8 3.32 -3.61 9.56
N ASP A 9 2.25 -4.09 10.19
CA ASP A 9 1.09 -4.67 9.53
C ASP A 9 0.27 -3.62 8.76
N LEU A 10 0.09 -2.42 9.32
CA LEU A 10 -0.56 -1.30 8.64
C LEU A 10 0.23 -0.85 7.41
N LEU A 11 1.56 -0.75 7.54
CA LEU A 11 2.43 -0.44 6.41
C LEU A 11 2.37 -1.54 5.33
N ARG A 12 2.40 -2.81 5.75
CA ARG A 12 2.30 -3.97 4.85
C ARG A 12 0.98 -3.97 4.09
N ASP A 13 -0.13 -3.69 4.75
CA ASP A 13 -1.45 -3.64 4.12
C ASP A 13 -1.55 -2.47 3.12
N GLN A 14 -1.01 -1.28 3.45
CA GLN A 14 -0.94 -0.16 2.51
C GLN A 14 -0.02 -0.43 1.31
N THR A 15 1.13 -1.09 1.52
CA THR A 15 2.03 -1.52 0.44
C THR A 15 1.37 -2.54 -0.46
N ALA A 16 0.66 -3.53 0.12
CA ALA A 16 -0.11 -4.52 -0.64
C ALA A 16 -1.22 -3.85 -1.46
N TRP A 17 -1.86 -2.81 -0.92
CA TRP A 17 -2.89 -2.05 -1.63
C TRP A 17 -2.32 -1.39 -2.88
N TYR A 18 -1.19 -0.69 -2.78
CA TYR A 18 -0.53 -0.06 -3.93
C TYR A 18 -0.02 -1.07 -4.96
N SER A 19 0.54 -2.20 -4.50
CA SER A 19 0.99 -3.27 -5.40
C SER A 19 -0.18 -3.85 -6.20
N THR A 20 -1.30 -4.15 -5.53
CA THR A 20 -2.52 -4.69 -6.16
C THR A 20 -3.13 -3.68 -7.15
N TYR A 21 -3.22 -2.41 -6.74
CA TYR A 21 -3.72 -1.34 -7.62
C TYR A 21 -2.87 -1.23 -8.88
N ARG A 22 -1.54 -1.28 -8.75
CA ARG A 22 -0.63 -1.22 -9.89
C ARG A 22 -0.78 -2.42 -10.82
N GLN A 23 -0.88 -3.63 -10.29
CA GLN A 23 -1.10 -4.84 -11.11
C GLN A 23 -2.40 -4.73 -11.93
N LEU A 24 -3.46 -4.18 -11.33
CA LEU A 24 -4.73 -3.95 -12.02
C LEU A 24 -4.63 -2.82 -13.05
N ALA A 25 -3.96 -1.72 -12.73
CA ALA A 25 -3.79 -0.57 -13.62
C ALA A 25 -2.90 -0.90 -14.83
N ASP A 26 -1.85 -1.69 -14.62
CA ASP A 26 -0.91 -2.14 -15.65
C ASP A 26 -1.46 -3.33 -16.48
N GLY A 27 -2.65 -3.86 -16.12
CA GLY A 27 -3.29 -4.97 -16.84
C GLY A 27 -2.49 -6.27 -16.78
N ALA A 28 -1.80 -6.54 -15.66
CA ALA A 28 -0.88 -7.67 -15.55
C ALA A 28 -1.59 -9.02 -15.79
N PRO A 29 -1.09 -9.88 -16.70
CA PRO A 29 -1.79 -11.09 -17.16
C PRO A 29 -1.96 -12.17 -16.09
N ALA A 30 -1.24 -12.07 -14.96
CA ALA A 30 -1.31 -13.01 -13.85
C ALA A 30 -2.44 -12.72 -12.84
N ALA A 31 -3.09 -11.56 -12.90
CA ALA A 31 -4.10 -11.15 -11.93
C ALA A 31 -5.50 -11.15 -12.56
N SER A 32 -6.42 -11.95 -12.02
CA SER A 32 -7.85 -11.81 -12.34
C SER A 32 -8.33 -10.42 -11.90
N PRO A 33 -8.93 -9.60 -12.81
CA PRO A 33 -9.39 -8.26 -12.45
C PRO A 33 -10.41 -8.25 -11.31
N THR A 34 -11.22 -9.30 -11.20
CA THR A 34 -12.23 -9.45 -10.15
C THR A 34 -11.59 -9.75 -8.80
N GLU A 35 -10.59 -10.64 -8.76
CA GLU A 35 -9.87 -10.96 -7.53
C GLU A 35 -9.07 -9.77 -7.03
N GLY A 36 -8.41 -9.02 -7.92
CA GLY A 36 -7.69 -7.82 -7.54
C GLY A 36 -8.61 -6.73 -6.98
N ARG A 37 -9.79 -6.51 -7.58
CA ARG A 37 -10.78 -5.56 -7.04
C ARG A 37 -11.28 -5.97 -5.67
N ARG A 38 -11.61 -7.26 -5.47
CA ARG A 38 -11.98 -7.79 -4.16
C ARG A 38 -10.87 -7.58 -3.14
N ARG A 39 -9.64 -7.87 -3.52
CA ARG A 39 -8.46 -7.67 -2.67
C ARG A 39 -8.27 -6.20 -2.29
N LEU A 40 -8.48 -5.26 -3.21
CA LEU A 40 -8.43 -3.82 -2.90
C LEU A 40 -9.48 -3.41 -1.87
N LEU A 41 -10.71 -3.91 -1.98
CA LEU A 41 -11.77 -3.61 -1.00
C LEU A 41 -11.41 -4.16 0.39
N GLU A 42 -10.94 -5.40 0.46
CA GLU A 42 -10.49 -6.02 1.72
C GLU A 42 -9.36 -5.24 2.38
N LEU A 43 -8.35 -4.84 1.60
CA LEU A 43 -7.22 -4.05 2.10
C LEU A 43 -7.68 -2.65 2.53
N SER A 44 -8.58 -2.02 1.78
CA SER A 44 -9.12 -0.71 2.14
C SER A 44 -9.88 -0.78 3.47
N ALA A 45 -10.68 -1.82 3.69
CA ALA A 45 -11.39 -2.04 4.95
C ALA A 45 -10.43 -2.25 6.12
N ARG A 46 -9.40 -3.10 5.96
CA ARG A 46 -8.39 -3.35 7.00
C ARG A 46 -7.62 -2.10 7.38
N ILE A 47 -7.17 -1.32 6.38
CA ILE A 47 -6.48 -0.06 6.62
C ILE A 47 -7.40 0.92 7.34
N ALA A 48 -8.66 1.07 6.89
CA ALA A 48 -9.59 2.04 7.49
C ALA A 48 -9.98 1.70 8.94
N ASP A 49 -10.17 0.42 9.26
CA ASP A 49 -10.57 -0.02 10.61
C ASP A 49 -9.39 -0.18 11.58
N HIS A 50 -8.15 0.04 11.10
CA HIS A 50 -6.96 -0.23 11.89
C HIS A 50 -6.91 0.56 13.22
N PRO A 51 -6.62 -0.09 14.38
CA PRO A 51 -6.63 0.54 15.70
C PRO A 51 -5.75 1.79 15.83
N PHE A 52 -4.64 1.85 15.08
CA PHE A 52 -3.75 3.02 15.01
C PHE A 52 -4.51 4.34 14.77
N TRP A 53 -5.57 4.33 13.94
CA TRP A 53 -6.33 5.53 13.62
C TRP A 53 -7.22 6.03 14.75
N ARG A 54 -7.52 5.16 15.74
CA ARG A 54 -8.32 5.51 16.92
C ARG A 54 -7.48 6.23 17.98
N GLY A 55 -6.15 6.20 17.85
CA GLY A 55 -5.21 6.87 18.76
C GLY A 55 -4.90 8.32 18.34
N PRO A 56 -4.14 9.05 19.19
CA PRO A 56 -3.75 10.44 18.92
C PRO A 56 -2.92 10.63 17.65
N ALA A 57 -2.21 9.58 17.22
CA ALA A 57 -1.43 9.57 15.99
C ALA A 57 -2.29 9.38 14.73
N GLY A 58 -3.60 9.13 14.87
CA GLY A 58 -4.53 8.82 13.79
C GLY A 58 -4.94 9.98 12.88
N THR A 59 -4.02 10.91 12.61
CA THR A 59 -4.29 12.16 11.90
C THR A 59 -4.35 12.01 10.38
N THR A 60 -4.89 13.01 9.68
CA THR A 60 -4.82 13.08 8.21
C THR A 60 -3.36 13.12 7.72
N ALA A 61 -2.46 13.79 8.44
CA ALA A 61 -1.05 13.82 8.11
C ALA A 61 -0.41 12.43 8.21
N ALA A 62 -0.74 11.66 9.25
CA ALA A 62 -0.27 10.28 9.39
C ALA A 62 -0.77 9.37 8.25
N ARG A 63 -2.00 9.57 7.76
CA ARG A 63 -2.49 8.85 6.56
C ARG A 63 -1.70 9.18 5.30
N MET A 64 -1.30 10.44 5.11
CA MET A 64 -0.49 10.86 3.97
C MET A 64 0.93 10.28 4.04
N GLU A 65 1.58 10.37 5.20
CA GLU A 65 2.90 9.78 5.45
C GLU A 65 2.91 8.26 5.22
N LEU A 66 1.87 7.55 5.67
CA LEU A 66 1.72 6.11 5.42
C LEU A 66 1.66 5.80 3.92
N LYS A 67 0.87 6.57 3.16
CA LYS A 67 0.74 6.40 1.71
C LYS A 67 2.06 6.63 0.99
N GLU A 68 2.76 7.71 1.32
CA GLU A 68 4.07 8.01 0.76
C GLU A 68 5.09 6.92 1.06
N LEU A 69 5.14 6.46 2.32
CA LEU A 69 6.05 5.41 2.72
C LEU A 69 5.76 4.12 1.97
N ALA A 70 4.51 3.69 1.91
CA ALA A 70 4.11 2.50 1.19
C ALA A 70 4.45 2.59 -0.30
N GLN A 71 4.26 3.76 -0.93
CA GLN A 71 4.60 3.97 -2.33
C GLN A 71 6.12 3.90 -2.57
N ARG A 72 6.94 4.45 -1.67
CA ARG A 72 8.41 4.31 -1.71
C ARG A 72 8.84 2.84 -1.57
N THR A 73 8.18 2.08 -0.70
CA THR A 73 8.41 0.63 -0.55
C THR A 73 8.06 -0.15 -1.82
N VAL A 74 6.90 0.08 -2.43
CA VAL A 74 6.53 -0.61 -3.69
C VAL A 74 7.51 -0.26 -4.83
N ARG A 75 7.95 1.00 -4.89
CA ARG A 75 8.89 1.46 -5.92
C ARG A 75 10.27 0.84 -5.78
N SER A 76 10.75 0.67 -4.55
CA SER A 76 12.04 0.03 -4.26
C SER A 76 11.99 -1.49 -4.39
N ALA A 77 10.84 -2.12 -4.12
CA ALA A 77 10.62 -3.56 -4.32
C ALA A 77 10.46 -3.96 -5.79
N THR A 78 10.19 -3.01 -6.69
CA THR A 78 10.22 -3.25 -8.13
C THR A 78 11.68 -3.09 -8.58
N PRO A 79 12.45 -4.17 -8.86
CA PRO A 79 13.75 -4.00 -9.47
C PRO A 79 13.52 -3.29 -10.81
N ALA A 80 14.24 -2.19 -11.03
CA ALA A 80 14.35 -1.62 -12.36
C ALA A 80 14.88 -2.74 -13.28
N VAL A 81 13.98 -3.33 -14.08
CA VAL A 81 14.39 -4.18 -15.19
C VAL A 81 15.31 -3.31 -16.04
N ARG A 82 16.62 -3.59 -15.92
CA ARG A 82 17.65 -3.07 -16.80
C ARG A 82 17.25 -3.51 -18.21
N ARG A 83 16.63 -2.62 -18.98
CA ARG A 83 16.58 -2.74 -20.43
C ARG A 83 18.02 -2.55 -20.92
N ALA A 84 18.77 -3.65 -20.93
CA ALA A 84 19.98 -3.76 -21.72
C ALA A 84 19.55 -3.91 -23.19
N GLY A 85 20.24 -3.15 -24.04
CA GLY A 85 19.96 -3.00 -25.47
C GLY A 85 20.25 -4.22 -26.32
#